data_AF-A0ABD3XKT4-F1
#
_entry.id   AF-A0ABD3XKT4-F1
#
_cell.length_a   1.000
_cell.length_b   1.000
_cell.length_c   1.000
_cell.angle_alpha   90.00
_cell.angle_beta   90.00
_cell.angle_gamma   90.00
#
_symmetry.space_group_name_H-M   'P 1'
#
loop_
_entity.id
_entity.type
_entity.pdbx_description
1 polymer ?
#
loop_
_entity_poly.entity_id
_entity_poly.type
_entity_poly.pdbx_seq_one_letter_code
_entity_poly.pdbx_strand_id
1 'polypeptide(L)'
;MFGPCMLHFDTEEETYGKFFSHVSDRFGQKTRLTIGSDEEKSMTNALKAKFPHANFLLCTKHIHDNIRQHLQENGAGVQARKRILRVIFGKNDGIIFSADDTEFDYRCQNLEPYLEQLPIFKSYWQRFVLCKIKTCCSPITRRSNQCAMDK
;
A
#
# COMPACT_ATOMS: atom_id res chain seq x y z
N MET A 1 21.37 13.07 10.96
CA MET A 1 20.46 14.19 10.64
C MET A 1 19.05 13.61 10.58
N PHE A 2 18.18 13.95 11.53
CA PHE A 2 16.78 13.52 11.48
C PHE A 2 16.07 14.39 10.44
N GLY A 3 15.38 13.75 9.49
CA GLY A 3 14.48 14.45 8.58
C GLY A 3 13.30 15.08 9.33
N PRO A 4 12.34 15.70 8.62
CA PRO A 4 11.12 16.19 9.25
C PRO A 4 10.45 15.06 10.03
N CYS A 5 10.20 15.31 11.31
CA CYS A 5 9.60 14.36 12.25
C CYS A 5 8.40 15.04 12.92
N MET A 6 7.25 14.38 12.88
CA MET A 6 6.09 14.78 13.68
C MET A 6 6.16 14.00 14.99
N LEU A 7 6.40 14.71 16.09
CA LEU A 7 6.30 14.15 17.43
C LEU A 7 4.87 14.38 17.92
N HIS A 8 4.13 13.31 18.07
CA HIS A 8 2.78 13.32 18.61
C HIS A 8 2.68 12.25 19.70
N PHE A 9 1.92 12.53 20.76
CA PHE A 9 1.75 11.63 21.91
C PHE A 9 0.46 10.83 21.84
N ASP A 10 -0.47 11.25 20.99
CA ASP A 10 -1.78 10.62 20.79
C ASP A 10 -2.00 10.29 19.31
N THR A 11 -2.82 9.28 19.04
CA THR A 11 -3.21 8.87 17.69
C THR A 11 -4.57 9.49 17.31
N GLU A 12 -4.87 10.68 17.81
CA GLU A 12 -6.19 11.30 17.65
C GLU A 12 -6.32 12.01 16.29
N GLU A 13 -7.51 11.89 15.71
CA GLU A 13 -7.83 12.52 14.42
C GLU A 13 -7.67 14.05 14.47
N GLU A 14 -7.97 14.68 15.62
CA GLU A 14 -7.82 16.13 15.80
C GLU A 14 -6.36 16.57 15.70
N THR A 15 -5.43 15.83 16.32
CA THR A 15 -3.99 16.11 16.30
C THR A 15 -3.45 16.03 14.88
N TYR A 16 -3.76 14.96 14.16
CA TYR A 16 -3.45 14.84 12.74
C TYR A 16 -4.09 15.95 11.91
N GLY A 17 -5.33 16.31 12.21
CA GLY A 17 -6.07 17.38 11.53
C GLY A 17 -5.39 18.74 11.66
N LYS A 18 -4.89 19.10 12.84
CA LYS A 18 -4.12 20.35 13.08
C LYS A 18 -2.84 20.36 12.25
N PHE A 19 -2.08 19.27 12.27
CA PHE A 19 -0.85 19.15 11.48
C PHE A 19 -1.13 19.26 9.97
N PHE A 20 -2.07 18.49 9.44
CA PHE A 20 -2.39 18.51 8.02
C PHE A 20 -3.03 19.82 7.56
N SER A 21 -3.75 20.54 8.43
CA SER A 21 -4.21 21.90 8.12
C SER A 21 -3.02 22.83 7.86
N HIS A 22 -2.02 22.82 8.75
CA HIS A 22 -0.82 23.63 8.57
C HIS A 22 -0.06 23.27 7.29
N VAL A 23 0.03 21.98 6.95
CA VAL A 23 0.64 21.52 5.70
C VAL A 23 -0.18 21.99 4.49
N SER A 24 -1.50 21.83 4.52
CA SER A 24 -2.40 22.21 3.43
C SER A 24 -2.31 23.71 3.09
N ASP A 25 -2.26 24.56 4.12
CA ASP A 25 -2.09 26.02 3.97
C ASP A 25 -0.80 26.39 3.21
N ARG A 26 0.26 25.57 3.33
CA ARG A 26 1.54 25.78 2.64
C ARG A 26 1.56 25.22 1.23
N PHE A 27 0.79 24.16 0.95
CA PHE A 27 0.72 23.54 -0.37
C PHE A 27 -0.24 24.27 -1.33
N GLY A 28 -1.20 25.04 -0.82
CA GLY A 28 -2.23 25.69 -1.61
C GLY A 28 -3.20 24.69 -2.27
N GLN A 29 -3.99 25.12 -3.25
CA GLN A 29 -4.91 24.26 -4.01
C GLN A 29 -4.20 23.33 -5.03
N LYS A 30 -3.10 22.68 -4.66
CA LYS A 30 -2.47 21.68 -5.53
C LYS A 30 -3.38 20.45 -5.61
N THR A 31 -4.02 20.27 -6.77
CA THR A 31 -5.07 19.28 -7.02
C THR A 31 -4.57 17.85 -7.24
N ARG A 32 -3.27 17.59 -7.17
CA ARG A 32 -2.67 16.27 -7.48
C ARG A 32 -1.56 15.90 -6.51
N LEU A 33 -1.91 15.74 -5.24
CA LEU A 33 -1.01 15.16 -4.24
C LEU A 33 -1.16 13.64 -4.22
N THR A 34 -0.04 12.95 -4.06
CA THR A 34 -0.02 11.51 -3.78
C THR A 34 0.54 11.32 -2.38
N ILE A 35 -0.24 10.71 -1.49
CA ILE A 35 0.09 10.60 -0.07
C ILE A 35 0.20 9.11 0.27
N GLY A 36 1.39 8.68 0.64
CA GLY A 36 1.64 7.35 1.19
C GLY A 36 1.36 7.30 2.69
N SER A 37 0.55 6.36 3.14
CA SER A 37 0.20 6.17 4.55
C SER A 37 0.14 4.67 4.89
N ASP A 38 0.08 4.34 6.19
CA ASP A 38 -0.10 2.99 6.73
C ASP A 38 -1.57 2.64 7.01
N GLU A 39 -2.50 3.49 6.55
CA GLU A 39 -3.95 3.34 6.76
C GLU A 39 -4.39 3.40 8.24
N GLU A 40 -3.58 3.98 9.14
CA GLU A 40 -4.07 4.34 10.47
C GLU A 40 -5.35 5.20 10.32
N LYS A 41 -6.42 4.78 11.00
CA LYS A 41 -7.78 5.30 10.74
C LYS A 41 -7.90 6.80 10.98
N SER A 42 -7.42 7.26 12.14
CA SER A 42 -7.43 8.68 12.54
C SER A 42 -6.60 9.54 11.59
N MET A 43 -5.39 9.11 11.25
CA MET A 43 -4.55 9.80 10.26
C MET A 43 -5.23 9.83 8.88
N THR A 44 -5.79 8.71 8.43
CA THR A 44 -6.45 8.59 7.12
C THR A 44 -7.67 9.50 7.02
N ASN A 45 -8.47 9.59 8.08
CA ASN A 45 -9.62 10.48 8.13
C ASN A 45 -9.19 11.95 8.05
N ALA A 46 -8.21 12.35 8.87
CA ALA A 46 -7.68 13.70 8.88
C ALA A 46 -7.08 14.09 7.51
N LEU A 47 -6.35 13.17 6.88
CA LEU A 47 -5.80 13.32 5.53
C LEU A 47 -6.90 13.52 4.48
N LYS A 48 -7.93 12.67 4.47
CA LYS A 48 -9.06 12.79 3.53
C LYS A 48 -9.83 14.09 3.72
N ALA A 49 -9.97 14.56 4.95
CA ALA A 49 -10.62 15.83 5.25
C ALA A 49 -9.83 17.04 4.71
N LYS A 50 -8.50 17.00 4.78
CA LYS A 50 -7.62 18.13 4.39
C LYS A 50 -7.12 18.07 2.95
N PHE A 51 -7.11 16.89 2.36
CA PHE A 51 -6.68 16.65 0.98
C PHE A 51 -7.69 15.76 0.24
N PRO A 52 -8.93 16.22 0.03
CA PRO A 52 -10.01 15.40 -0.53
C PRO A 52 -9.75 14.93 -1.98
N HIS A 53 -8.86 15.61 -2.69
CA HIS A 53 -8.47 15.27 -4.07
C HIS A 53 -7.12 14.55 -4.15
N ALA A 54 -6.49 14.20 -3.02
CA ALA A 54 -5.25 13.46 -3.04
C ALA A 54 -5.47 11.99 -3.38
N ASN A 55 -4.49 11.40 -4.06
CA ASN A 55 -4.39 9.97 -4.26
C ASN A 55 -3.71 9.35 -3.04
N PHE A 56 -4.48 8.62 -2.24
CA PHE A 56 -3.96 7.91 -1.07
C PHE A 56 -3.42 6.55 -1.48
N LEU A 57 -2.14 6.32 -1.18
CA LEU A 57 -1.48 5.03 -1.41
C LEU A 57 -1.20 4.36 -0.09
N LEU A 58 -1.50 3.06 -0.03
CA LEU A 58 -0.94 2.24 1.01
C LEU A 58 0.53 1.98 0.67
N CYS A 59 1.42 2.20 1.63
CA CYS A 59 2.82 1.84 1.44
C CYS A 59 2.92 0.33 1.14
N THR A 60 3.67 -0.03 0.10
CA THR A 60 3.87 -1.43 -0.32
C THR A 60 4.44 -2.30 0.78
N LYS A 61 5.20 -1.71 1.72
CA LYS A 61 5.66 -2.36 2.95
C LYS A 61 4.50 -2.84 3.84
N HIS A 62 3.49 -2.01 4.06
CA HIS A 62 2.34 -2.41 4.88
C HIS A 62 1.48 -3.46 4.20
N ILE A 63 1.32 -3.39 2.86
CA ILE A 63 0.67 -4.47 2.11
C ILE A 63 1.45 -5.78 2.30
N HIS A 64 2.77 -5.73 2.18
CA HIS A 64 3.65 -6.87 2.37
C HIS A 64 3.51 -7.48 3.77
N ASP A 65 3.58 -6.65 4.81
CA ASP A 65 3.52 -7.11 6.21
C ASP A 65 2.15 -7.68 6.56
N ASN A 66 1.06 -7.04 6.09
CA ASN A 66 -0.30 -7.54 6.26
C ASN A 66 -0.51 -8.92 5.59
N ILE A 67 -0.02 -9.09 4.36
CA ILE A 67 -0.10 -10.38 3.65
C ILE A 67 0.72 -11.44 4.39
N ARG A 68 1.94 -11.09 4.81
CA ARG A 68 2.83 -12.00 5.55
C ARG A 68 2.17 -12.47 6.84
N GLN A 69 1.60 -11.55 7.62
CA GLN A 69 0.92 -11.84 8.88
C GLN A 69 -0.32 -12.71 8.64
N HIS A 70 -1.19 -12.32 7.71
CA HIS A 70 -2.40 -13.09 7.38
C HIS A 70 -2.05 -14.52 6.94
N LEU A 71 -1.03 -14.71 6.11
CA LEU A 71 -0.59 -16.04 5.71
C LEU A 71 -0.06 -16.86 6.89
N GLN A 72 0.65 -16.23 7.83
CA GLN A 72 1.18 -16.89 9.02
C GLN A 72 0.05 -17.31 9.98
N GLU A 73 -0.90 -16.43 10.25
CA GLU A 73 -2.05 -16.68 11.13
C GLU A 73 -2.97 -17.78 10.59
N ASN A 74 -3.05 -17.91 9.25
CA ASN A 74 -3.85 -18.93 8.57
C ASN A 74 -3.04 -20.19 8.19
N GLY A 75 -1.92 -20.45 8.88
CA GLY A 75 -1.23 -21.73 8.82
C GLY A 75 -0.42 -22.01 7.55
N ALA A 76 -0.21 -21.02 6.68
CA ALA A 76 0.61 -21.23 5.48
C ALA A 76 2.07 -21.50 5.87
N GLY A 77 2.65 -22.60 5.39
CA GLY A 77 4.04 -22.96 5.68
C GLY A 77 5.06 -21.92 5.21
N VAL A 78 6.22 -21.85 5.86
CA VAL A 78 7.27 -20.83 5.59
C VAL A 78 7.60 -20.70 4.10
N GLN A 79 7.71 -21.82 3.38
CA GLN A 79 8.03 -21.83 1.96
C GLN A 79 6.90 -21.32 1.08
N ALA A 80 5.64 -21.62 1.41
CA ALA A 80 4.48 -21.08 0.71
C ALA A 80 4.42 -19.56 0.87
N ARG A 81 4.63 -19.06 2.10
CA ARG A 81 4.68 -17.62 2.38
C ARG A 81 5.75 -16.89 1.57
N LYS A 82 6.98 -17.42 1.56
CA LYS A 82 8.09 -16.85 0.78
C LYS A 82 7.79 -16.81 -0.72
N ARG A 83 7.18 -17.87 -1.27
CA ARG A 83 6.81 -17.92 -2.69
C ARG A 83 5.73 -16.90 -3.03
N ILE A 84 4.66 -16.84 -2.25
CA ILE A 84 3.56 -15.87 -2.46
C ILE A 84 4.09 -14.43 -2.39
N LEU A 85 4.85 -14.11 -1.34
CA LEU A 85 5.44 -12.77 -1.19
C LEU A 85 6.41 -12.44 -2.33
N ARG A 86 7.17 -13.42 -2.85
CA ARG A 86 8.03 -13.20 -4.03
C ARG A 86 7.20 -12.95 -5.29
N VAL A 87 6.12 -13.68 -5.53
CA VAL A 87 5.26 -13.45 -6.71
C VAL A 87 4.64 -12.05 -6.67
N ILE A 88 4.27 -11.57 -5.47
CA ILE A 88 3.63 -10.26 -5.33
C ILE A 88 4.67 -9.12 -5.33
N PHE A 89 5.75 -9.24 -4.56
CA PHE A 89 6.72 -8.17 -4.26
C PHE A 89 8.13 -8.42 -4.81
N GLY A 90 8.33 -9.43 -5.65
CA GLY A 90 9.61 -9.76 -6.26
C GLY A 90 10.20 -8.56 -6.99
N LYS A 91 11.52 -8.37 -6.87
CA LYS A 91 12.19 -7.23 -7.49
C LYS A 91 12.07 -7.33 -9.01
N ASN A 92 11.47 -6.32 -9.64
CA ASN A 92 11.24 -6.20 -11.09
C ASN A 92 10.22 -7.20 -11.68
N ASP A 93 10.06 -8.39 -11.09
CA ASP A 93 9.16 -9.46 -11.57
C ASP A 93 7.87 -9.62 -10.74
N GLY A 94 7.74 -8.93 -9.60
CA GLY A 94 6.55 -9.00 -8.75
C GLY A 94 5.33 -8.29 -9.35
N ILE A 95 4.12 -8.74 -9.02
CA ILE A 95 2.84 -8.12 -9.45
C ILE A 95 2.83 -6.59 -9.24
N ILE A 96 3.43 -6.10 -8.14
CA ILE A 96 3.46 -4.66 -7.84
C ILE A 96 4.22 -3.82 -8.88
N PHE A 97 5.09 -4.44 -9.69
CA PHE A 97 5.92 -3.78 -10.70
C PHE A 97 5.37 -3.90 -12.12
N SER A 98 4.12 -4.35 -12.28
CA SER A 98 3.49 -4.49 -13.60
C SER A 98 3.41 -3.16 -14.33
N ALA A 99 3.83 -3.13 -15.60
CA ALA A 99 3.92 -1.95 -16.45
C ALA A 99 2.62 -1.59 -17.18
N ASP A 100 1.59 -2.43 -17.13
CA ASP A 100 0.24 -2.12 -17.61
C ASP A 100 -0.75 -3.15 -17.02
N ASP A 101 -2.03 -2.97 -17.34
CA ASP A 101 -3.10 -3.85 -16.87
C ASP A 101 -2.97 -5.26 -17.46
N THR A 102 -2.41 -5.40 -18.67
CA THR A 102 -2.23 -6.72 -19.31
C THR A 102 -1.15 -7.52 -18.59
N GLU A 103 0.00 -6.89 -18.30
CA GLU A 103 1.06 -7.50 -17.51
C GLU A 103 0.59 -7.76 -16.07
N PHE A 104 -0.21 -6.87 -15.49
CA PHE A 104 -0.78 -7.06 -14.16
C PHE A 104 -1.65 -8.31 -14.09
N ASP A 105 -2.58 -8.46 -15.03
CA ASP A 105 -3.48 -9.61 -15.08
C ASP A 105 -2.70 -10.90 -15.35
N TYR A 106 -1.70 -10.87 -16.24
CA TYR A 106 -0.79 -12.00 -16.48
C TYR A 106 -0.03 -12.41 -15.21
N ARG A 107 0.57 -11.47 -14.48
CA ARG A 107 1.30 -11.77 -13.24
C ARG A 107 0.36 -12.25 -12.13
N CYS A 108 -0.90 -11.80 -12.10
CA CYS A 108 -1.92 -12.32 -11.19
C CYS A 108 -2.27 -13.79 -11.47
N GLN A 109 -2.34 -14.20 -12.74
CA GLN A 109 -2.57 -15.61 -13.09
C GLN A 109 -1.46 -16.53 -12.56
N ASN A 110 -0.22 -16.05 -12.48
CA ASN A 110 0.89 -16.80 -11.88
C ASN A 110 0.75 -17.03 -10.37
N LEU A 111 -0.12 -16.25 -9.70
CA LEU A 111 -0.43 -16.42 -8.28
C LEU A 111 -1.53 -17.46 -8.04
N GLU A 112 -2.43 -17.68 -8.99
CA GLU A 112 -3.62 -18.52 -8.85
C GLU A 112 -3.32 -19.95 -8.34
N PRO A 113 -2.27 -20.67 -8.81
CA PRO A 113 -1.95 -22.00 -8.30
C PRO A 113 -1.66 -22.03 -6.79
N TYR A 114 -1.19 -20.92 -6.21
CA TYR A 114 -0.93 -20.78 -4.78
C TYR A 114 -2.20 -20.40 -4.01
N LEU A 115 -3.11 -19.66 -4.64
CA LEU A 115 -4.39 -19.28 -4.05
C LEU A 115 -5.31 -20.49 -3.89
N GLU A 116 -5.33 -21.41 -4.85
CA GLU A 116 -6.13 -22.64 -4.75
C GLU A 116 -5.72 -23.54 -3.59
N GLN A 117 -4.44 -23.49 -3.20
CA GLN A 117 -3.93 -24.24 -2.05
C GLN A 117 -4.26 -23.57 -0.70
N LEU A 118 -4.68 -22.30 -0.72
CA LEU A 118 -4.91 -21.48 0.47
C LEU A 118 -6.24 -20.72 0.32
N PRO A 119 -7.40 -21.40 0.43
CA PRO A 119 -8.71 -20.82 0.13
C PRO A 119 -9.03 -19.58 1.01
N ILE A 120 -8.60 -19.57 2.27
CA ILE A 120 -8.78 -18.41 3.16
C ILE A 120 -7.99 -17.21 2.63
N PHE A 121 -6.74 -17.43 2.19
CA PHE A 121 -5.93 -16.37 1.61
C PHE A 121 -6.47 -15.93 0.23
N LYS A 122 -7.02 -16.84 -0.57
CA LYS A 122 -7.70 -16.51 -1.83
C LYS A 122 -8.83 -15.52 -1.62
N SER A 123 -9.70 -15.76 -0.62
CA SER A 123 -10.77 -14.82 -0.27
C SER A 123 -10.23 -13.47 0.21
N TYR A 124 -9.18 -13.46 1.03
CA TYR A 124 -8.52 -12.23 1.48
C TYR A 124 -7.89 -11.45 0.31
N TRP A 125 -7.23 -12.15 -0.60
CA TRP A 125 -6.62 -11.59 -1.80
C TRP A 125 -7.65 -10.87 -2.67
N GLN A 126 -8.73 -11.57 -3.03
CA GLN A 126 -9.78 -11.05 -3.89
C GLN A 126 -10.53 -9.87 -3.26
N ARG A 127 -10.81 -9.95 -1.96
CA ARG A 127 -11.64 -8.94 -1.27
C ARG A 127 -10.87 -7.68 -0.87
N PHE A 128 -9.59 -7.80 -0.50
CA PHE A 128 -8.84 -6.69 0.09
C PHE A 128 -7.57 -6.35 -0.66
N VAL A 129 -6.73 -7.36 -0.97
CA VAL A 129 -5.38 -7.10 -1.49
C VAL A 129 -5.41 -6.61 -2.93
N LEU A 130 -6.22 -7.24 -3.79
CA LEU A 130 -6.25 -6.96 -5.23
C LEU A 130 -6.57 -5.48 -5.51
N CYS A 131 -7.58 -4.94 -4.82
CA CYS A 131 -7.97 -3.54 -4.96
C CYS A 131 -6.86 -2.58 -4.51
N LYS A 132 -6.20 -2.89 -3.38
CA LYS A 132 -5.10 -2.10 -2.82
C LYS A 132 -3.85 -2.11 -3.72
N ILE A 133 -3.53 -3.25 -4.32
CA ILE A 133 -2.40 -3.34 -5.23
C ILE A 133 -2.72 -2.60 -6.55
N LYS A 134 -3.93 -2.78 -7.13
CA LYS A 134 -4.33 -2.06 -8.35
C LYS A 134 -4.24 -0.54 -8.18
N THR A 135 -4.68 -0.01 -7.04
CA THR A 135 -4.54 1.42 -6.72
C THR A 135 -3.09 1.86 -6.59
N CYS A 136 -2.21 1.01 -6.03
CA CYS A 136 -0.77 1.29 -5.95
C CYS A 136 -0.03 1.16 -7.30
N CYS A 137 -0.51 0.30 -8.21
CA CYS A 137 0.11 0.00 -9.51
C CYS A 137 -0.33 0.91 -10.66
N SER A 138 -1.23 1.86 -10.44
CA SER A 138 -1.71 2.78 -11.47
C SER A 138 -0.56 3.61 -12.11
N PRO A 139 -0.68 4.05 -13.37
CA PRO A 139 0.37 4.83 -14.05
C PRO A 139 0.80 6.09 -13.29
N ILE A 140 -0.10 6.69 -12.51
CA ILE A 140 0.11 7.91 -11.72
C ILE A 140 1.04 7.63 -10.53
N THR A 141 1.00 6.43 -9.97
CA THR A 141 1.68 6.05 -8.73
C THR A 141 3.04 5.38 -8.96
N ARG A 142 3.34 4.98 -10.21
CA ARG A 142 4.62 4.39 -10.62
C ARG A 142 5.81 5.35 -10.53
N ARG A 143 5.60 6.67 -10.71
CA ARG A 143 6.67 7.68 -10.58
C ARG A 143 7.13 7.89 -9.13
N SER A 144 6.22 7.72 -8.16
CA SER A 144 6.52 7.92 -6.73
C SER A 144 7.17 6.70 -6.07
N ASN A 145 6.83 5.47 -6.50
CA ASN A 145 7.35 4.25 -5.89
C ASN A 145 8.79 3.90 -6.30
N GLN A 146 9.24 4.34 -7.48
CA GLN A 146 10.63 4.14 -7.93
C GLN A 146 11.64 4.82 -6.98
N CYS A 147 11.31 5.99 -6.43
CA CYS A 147 12.21 6.75 -5.53
C CYS A 147 12.31 6.20 -4.10
N ALA A 148 11.38 5.35 -3.66
CA ALA A 148 11.31 4.89 -2.27
C ALA A 148 12.06 3.56 -2.01
N MET A 149 12.42 2.82 -3.07
CA MET A 149 13.03 1.48 -2.98
C MET A 149 14.53 1.46 -3.29
N ASP A 150 15.11 2.60 -3.70
CA ASP A 150 16.54 2.77 -3.98
C ASP A 150 17.37 3.19 -2.74
N LYS A 151 16.87 2.87 -1.53
CA LYS A 151 17.58 3.12 -0.25
C LYS A 151 17.69 1.86 0.59
#